data_AF-A0AAW1ULZ0-F1
#
_entry.id   AF-A0AAW1ULZ0-F1
#
_cell.length_a   1.000
_cell.length_b   1.000
_cell.length_c   1.000
_cell.angle_alpha   90.00
_cell.angle_beta   90.00
_cell.angle_gamma   90.00
#
_symmetry.space_group_name_H-M   'P 1'
#
loop_
_entity.id
_entity.type
_entity.pdbx_description
1 polymer ?
#
loop_
_entity_poly.entity_id
_entity_poly.type
_entity_poly.pdbx_seq_one_letter_code
_entity_poly.pdbx_strand_id
1 'polypeptide(L)'
;MQLAAMIGRLRGLDRTMKLREVADEEAKKSQVLWAACQALLRALKSACPGLPWQTQLRPLTPELNAVERSAAKEDELVKAVVKAIPAEARERGIFPEDALRERFLKVEKVARMVALVPGEGAALPVYILSYIQSLLLLNAPSPIPQAELNNEETDFSDLSTNDILQRARYWLDRGNFMQTLKYMNLLQGASRSVARQWMNETRILLETQQAANTLMAHAASSGLMYL
;
A
#
# COMPACT_ATOMS: atom_id res chain seq x y z
N MET A 1 38.71 -11.68 54.17
CA MET A 1 38.63 -11.60 52.69
C MET A 1 37.30 -12.08 52.09
N GLN A 2 36.57 -13.03 52.70
CA GLN A 2 35.35 -13.59 52.11
C GLN A 2 34.14 -12.61 52.05
N LEU A 3 33.99 -11.72 53.03
CA LEU A 3 32.90 -10.72 53.06
C LEU A 3 32.98 -9.70 51.91
N ALA A 4 34.19 -9.25 51.56
CA ALA A 4 34.40 -8.32 50.45
C ALA A 4 34.01 -8.94 49.09
N ALA A 5 34.33 -10.23 48.90
CA ALA A 5 33.95 -10.98 47.71
C ALA A 5 32.42 -11.16 47.60
N MET A 6 31.74 -11.42 48.73
CA MET A 6 30.29 -11.57 48.78
C MET A 6 29.54 -10.25 48.50
N ILE A 7 30.03 -9.13 49.05
CA ILE A 7 29.51 -7.78 48.77
C ILE A 7 29.74 -7.40 47.29
N GLY A 8 30.87 -7.77 46.71
CA GLY A 8 31.16 -7.57 45.29
C GLY A 8 30.17 -8.31 44.39
N ARG A 9 29.84 -9.57 44.72
CA ARG A 9 28.83 -10.36 44.00
C ARG A 9 27.42 -9.79 44.12
N LEU A 10 27.01 -9.35 45.31
CA LEU A 10 25.70 -8.71 45.52
C LEU A 10 25.57 -7.42 44.72
N ARG A 11 26.59 -6.55 44.74
CA ARG A 11 26.61 -5.34 43.90
C ARG A 11 26.63 -5.65 42.40
N GLY A 12 27.28 -6.75 42.00
CA GLY A 12 27.24 -7.25 40.64
C GLY A 12 25.83 -7.65 40.24
N LEU A 13 25.14 -8.43 41.08
CA LEU A 13 23.75 -8.84 40.87
C LEU A 13 22.80 -7.63 40.80
N ASP A 14 22.90 -6.67 41.73
CA ASP A 14 22.09 -5.45 41.71
C ASP A 14 22.27 -4.66 40.41
N ARG A 15 23.51 -4.56 39.92
CA ARG A 15 23.79 -3.89 38.64
C ARG A 15 23.18 -4.65 37.46
N THR A 16 23.35 -5.97 37.41
CA THR A 16 22.74 -6.78 36.34
C THR A 16 21.22 -6.73 36.36
N MET A 17 20.62 -6.69 37.55
CA MET A 17 19.17 -6.57 37.70
C MET A 17 18.65 -5.23 37.20
N LYS A 18 19.32 -4.12 37.55
CA LYS A 18 18.96 -2.78 37.05
C LYS A 18 19.11 -2.65 35.54
N LEU A 19 20.19 -3.22 34.98
CA LEU A 19 20.39 -3.23 33.52
C LEU A 19 19.29 -4.02 32.82
N ARG A 20 18.89 -5.17 33.38
CA ARG A 20 17.81 -5.99 32.84
C ARG A 20 16.45 -5.30 32.95
N GLU A 21 16.18 -4.61 34.05
CA GLU A 21 14.93 -3.87 34.23
C GLU A 21 14.75 -2.79 33.16
N VAL A 22 15.80 -2.01 32.87
CA VAL A 22 15.79 -1.00 31.79
C VAL A 22 15.56 -1.66 30.43
N ALA A 23 16.28 -2.74 30.13
CA ALA A 23 16.10 -3.47 28.87
C ALA A 23 14.68 -4.06 28.74
N ASP A 24 14.12 -4.61 29.82
CA ASP A 24 12.75 -5.15 29.84
C ASP A 24 11.70 -4.05 29.63
N GLU A 25 11.90 -2.83 30.14
CA GLU A 25 11.03 -1.68 29.88
C GLU A 25 11.07 -1.25 28.41
N GLU A 26 12.25 -1.20 27.80
CA GLU A 26 12.46 -0.82 26.39
C GLU A 26 11.91 -1.89 25.43
N ALA A 27 12.08 -3.17 25.78
CA ALA A 27 11.47 -4.28 25.06
C ALA A 27 9.93 -4.20 25.09
N LYS A 28 9.33 -3.92 26.26
CA LYS A 28 7.87 -3.74 26.38
C LYS A 28 7.36 -2.59 25.50
N LYS A 29 8.04 -1.44 25.49
CA LYS A 29 7.68 -0.30 24.63
C LYS A 29 7.68 -0.70 23.15
N SER A 30 8.73 -1.41 22.72
CA SER A 30 8.87 -1.90 21.34
C SER A 30 7.76 -2.89 20.97
N GLN A 31 7.37 -3.79 21.88
CA GLN A 31 6.26 -4.74 21.68
C GLN A 31 4.90 -4.04 21.55
N VAL A 32 4.64 -3.01 22.36
CA VAL A 32 3.39 -2.23 22.27
C VAL A 32 3.33 -1.47 20.94
N LEU A 33 4.43 -0.85 20.52
CA LEU A 33 4.53 -0.20 19.21
C LEU A 33 4.31 -1.19 18.06
N TRP A 34 4.92 -2.37 18.13
CA TRP A 34 4.73 -3.43 17.14
C TRP A 34 3.28 -3.89 17.06
N ALA A 35 2.61 -4.09 18.20
CA ALA A 35 1.20 -4.45 18.26
C ALA A 35 0.29 -3.36 17.65
N ALA A 36 0.59 -2.08 17.91
CA ALA A 36 -0.12 -0.95 17.30
C ALA A 36 0.07 -0.91 15.77
N CYS A 37 1.29 -1.12 15.28
CA CYS A 37 1.57 -1.22 13.84
C CYS A 37 0.85 -2.42 13.22
N GLN A 38 0.73 -3.53 13.94
CA GLN A 38 0.05 -4.73 13.46
C GLN A 38 -1.46 -4.48 13.36
N ALA A 39 -2.03 -3.77 14.34
CA ALA A 39 -3.43 -3.34 14.29
C ALA A 39 -3.69 -2.43 13.09
N LEU A 40 -2.77 -1.50 12.79
CA LEU A 40 -2.85 -0.64 11.61
C LEU A 40 -2.80 -1.45 10.31
N LEU A 41 -1.85 -2.38 10.16
CA LEU A 41 -1.77 -3.26 8.97
C LEU A 41 -3.01 -4.12 8.81
N ARG A 42 -3.61 -4.60 9.92
CA ARG A 42 -4.88 -5.31 9.87
C ARG A 42 -6.01 -4.40 9.41
N ALA A 43 -6.09 -3.18 9.92
CA ALA A 43 -7.10 -2.20 9.50
C ALA A 43 -7.04 -1.91 7.98
N LEU A 44 -5.83 -1.85 7.41
CA LEU A 44 -5.65 -1.69 5.95
C LEU A 44 -6.18 -2.86 5.12
N LYS A 45 -6.10 -4.09 5.65
CA LYS A 45 -6.54 -5.31 4.96
C LYS A 45 -7.99 -5.67 5.27
N SER A 46 -8.58 -5.06 6.28
CA SER A 46 -9.90 -5.44 6.78
C SER A 46 -10.98 -4.92 5.84
N ALA A 47 -11.54 -5.81 5.03
CA ALA A 47 -12.83 -5.62 4.39
C ALA A 47 -13.90 -6.30 5.26
N CYS A 48 -14.98 -5.60 5.61
CA CYS A 48 -16.10 -6.23 6.31
C CYS A 48 -16.88 -7.10 5.32
N PRO A 49 -16.86 -8.45 5.45
CA PRO A 49 -17.56 -9.32 4.52
C PRO A 49 -19.07 -9.05 4.57
N GLY A 50 -19.70 -8.94 3.40
CA GLY A 50 -21.15 -8.74 3.26
C GLY A 50 -21.64 -7.30 3.18
N LEU A 51 -20.76 -6.29 3.34
CA LEU A 51 -21.11 -4.88 3.11
C LEU A 51 -20.59 -4.39 1.75
N PRO A 52 -21.25 -3.41 1.10
CA PRO A 52 -20.71 -2.75 -0.09
C PRO A 52 -19.38 -2.04 0.23
N TRP A 53 -18.42 -2.08 -0.69
CA TRP A 53 -17.09 -1.46 -0.52
C TRP A 53 -17.12 0.04 -0.15
N GLN A 54 -18.19 0.76 -0.49
CA GLN A 54 -18.39 2.18 -0.16
C GLN A 54 -18.63 2.40 1.33
N THR A 55 -19.30 1.45 1.99
CA THR A 55 -19.67 1.52 3.40
C THR A 55 -18.59 0.91 4.30
N GLN A 56 -17.57 0.29 3.71
CA GLN A 56 -16.45 -0.33 4.43
C GLN A 56 -15.32 0.66 4.78
N LEU A 57 -15.39 1.90 4.29
CA LEU A 57 -14.38 2.92 4.61
C LEU A 57 -14.46 3.32 6.08
N ARG A 58 -13.34 3.16 6.78
CA ARG A 58 -13.17 3.57 8.17
C ARG A 58 -11.94 4.48 8.28
N PRO A 59 -12.03 5.60 9.01
CA PRO A 59 -10.86 6.45 9.27
C PRO A 59 -9.76 5.66 9.98
N LEU A 60 -8.51 5.91 9.58
CA LEU A 60 -7.31 5.33 10.20
C LEU A 60 -6.79 6.13 11.39
N THR A 61 -7.48 7.22 11.77
CA THR A 61 -7.12 8.05 12.92
C THR A 61 -6.94 7.28 14.24
N PRO A 62 -7.79 6.31 14.63
CA PRO A 62 -7.60 5.64 15.91
C PRO A 62 -6.34 4.76 15.92
N GLU A 63 -6.04 4.08 14.82
CA GLU A 63 -4.84 3.25 14.69
C GLU A 63 -3.58 4.10 14.62
N LEU A 64 -3.59 5.22 13.88
CA LEU A 64 -2.46 6.16 13.82
C LEU A 64 -2.18 6.81 15.17
N ASN A 65 -3.22 7.23 15.89
CA ASN A 65 -3.07 7.77 17.24
C ASN A 65 -2.53 6.71 18.21
N ALA A 66 -2.88 5.44 18.04
CA ALA A 66 -2.34 4.35 18.85
C ALA A 66 -0.84 4.15 18.58
N VAL A 67 -0.40 4.21 17.32
CA VAL A 67 1.02 4.15 16.95
C VAL A 67 1.78 5.35 17.54
N GLU A 68 1.26 6.57 17.39
CA GLU A 68 1.91 7.78 17.87
C GLU A 68 2.02 7.83 19.41
N ARG A 69 1.03 7.28 20.14
CA ARG A 69 1.08 7.14 21.61
C ARG A 69 2.04 6.05 22.08
N SER A 70 2.25 5.02 21.27
CA SER A 70 3.12 3.88 21.60
C SER A 70 4.60 4.17 21.30
N ALA A 71 4.87 5.15 20.44
CA ALA A 71 6.21 5.58 20.11
C ALA A 71 6.86 6.36 21.26
N ALA A 72 8.19 6.26 21.36
CA ALA A 72 8.94 7.12 22.26
C ALA A 72 8.77 8.60 21.85
N LYS A 73 8.73 9.52 22.82
CA LYS A 73 8.52 10.95 22.56
C LYS A 73 9.56 11.57 21.61
N GLU A 74 10.72 10.96 21.46
CA GLU A 74 11.84 11.43 20.63
C GLU A 74 11.99 10.66 19.32
N ASP A 75 11.07 9.75 18.99
CA ASP A 75 11.14 8.99 17.75
C ASP A 75 10.69 9.84 16.55
N GLU A 76 11.65 10.54 15.96
CA GLU A 76 11.45 11.41 14.79
C GLU A 76 10.95 10.63 13.57
N LEU A 77 11.40 9.38 13.42
CA LEU A 77 11.04 8.53 12.29
C LEU A 77 9.54 8.21 12.33
N VAL A 78 9.03 7.78 13.48
CA VAL A 78 7.59 7.47 13.61
C VAL A 78 6.74 8.72 13.34
N LYS A 79 7.12 9.88 13.87
CA LYS A 79 6.40 11.14 13.61
C LYS A 79 6.44 11.53 12.14
N ALA A 80 7.60 11.42 11.49
CA ALA A 80 7.76 11.74 10.08
C ALA A 80 6.92 10.80 9.19
N VAL A 81 6.92 9.50 9.48
CA VAL A 81 6.15 8.52 8.71
C VAL A 81 4.65 8.70 8.94
N VAL A 82 4.21 8.91 10.19
CA VAL A 82 2.80 9.23 10.47
C VAL A 82 2.39 10.50 9.75
N LYS A 83 3.24 11.53 9.65
CA LYS A 83 2.98 12.76 8.88
C LYS A 83 2.99 12.55 7.36
N ALA A 84 3.75 11.59 6.84
CA ALA A 84 3.81 11.29 5.42
C ALA A 84 2.53 10.60 4.89
N ILE A 85 1.75 9.96 5.75
CA ILE A 85 0.50 9.30 5.34
C ILE A 85 -0.51 10.34 4.79
N PRO A 86 -1.08 10.12 3.59
CA PRO A 86 -2.03 11.04 2.97
C PRO A 86 -3.20 11.40 3.89
N ALA A 87 -3.65 12.67 3.88
CA ALA A 87 -4.76 13.12 4.71
C ALA A 87 -6.06 12.37 4.40
N GLU A 88 -6.30 12.04 3.11
CA GLU A 88 -7.46 11.25 2.67
C GLU A 88 -7.53 9.89 3.38
N ALA A 89 -6.39 9.21 3.54
CA ALA A 89 -6.31 7.94 4.25
C ALA A 89 -6.66 8.06 5.74
N ARG A 90 -6.36 9.20 6.36
CA ARG A 90 -6.63 9.42 7.80
C ARG A 90 -8.10 9.65 8.05
N GLU A 91 -8.70 10.59 7.34
CA GLU A 91 -10.06 11.08 7.61
C GLU A 91 -11.14 10.18 7.01
N ARG A 92 -10.95 9.77 5.75
CA ARG A 92 -11.94 8.95 5.04
C ARG A 92 -11.66 7.46 5.20
N GLY A 93 -10.39 7.08 5.29
CA GLY A 93 -9.97 5.68 5.19
C GLY A 93 -9.58 5.28 3.78
N ILE A 94 -9.21 4.02 3.62
CA ILE A 94 -8.65 3.49 2.37
C ILE A 94 -9.53 2.38 1.83
N PHE A 95 -9.63 2.28 0.51
CA PHE A 95 -10.26 1.14 -0.13
C PHE A 95 -9.35 -0.09 -0.05
N PRO A 96 -9.80 -1.21 0.51
CA PRO A 96 -8.99 -2.43 0.56
C PRO A 96 -8.71 -2.96 -0.86
N GLU A 97 -7.70 -3.82 -0.98
CA GLU A 97 -7.27 -4.40 -2.25
C GLU A 97 -8.41 -5.07 -3.02
N ASP A 98 -9.28 -5.80 -2.32
CA ASP A 98 -10.43 -6.48 -2.94
C ASP A 98 -11.43 -5.48 -3.55
N ALA A 99 -11.71 -4.38 -2.86
CA ALA A 99 -12.56 -3.32 -3.38
C ALA A 99 -11.96 -2.65 -4.62
N LEU A 100 -10.65 -2.41 -4.63
CA LEU A 100 -9.96 -1.87 -5.80
C LEU A 100 -9.99 -2.85 -6.98
N ARG A 101 -9.87 -4.16 -6.72
CA ARG A 101 -9.93 -5.21 -7.75
C ARG A 101 -11.31 -5.26 -8.41
N GLU A 102 -12.39 -5.22 -7.62
CA GLU A 102 -13.76 -5.18 -8.14
C GLU A 102 -14.02 -3.90 -8.95
N ARG A 103 -13.54 -2.75 -8.46
CA ARG A 103 -13.74 -1.46 -9.13
C ARG A 103 -12.94 -1.37 -10.44
N PHE A 104 -11.78 -2.01 -10.50
CA PHE A 104 -10.95 -2.03 -11.70
C PHE A 104 -11.68 -2.63 -12.89
N LEU A 105 -12.49 -3.69 -12.72
CA LEU A 105 -13.25 -4.29 -13.82
C LEU A 105 -14.16 -3.28 -14.54
N LYS A 106 -14.79 -2.38 -13.77
CA LYS A 106 -15.63 -1.31 -14.33
C LYS A 106 -14.77 -0.26 -15.03
N VAL A 107 -13.65 0.14 -14.42
CA VAL A 107 -12.71 1.12 -14.98
C VAL A 107 -12.11 0.62 -16.28
N GLU A 108 -11.65 -0.63 -16.31
CA GLU A 108 -11.12 -1.31 -17.48
C GLU A 108 -12.14 -1.32 -18.62
N LYS A 109 -13.38 -1.74 -18.34
CA LYS A 109 -14.46 -1.76 -19.35
C LYS A 109 -14.69 -0.37 -19.95
N VAL A 110 -14.80 0.66 -19.12
CA VAL A 110 -15.05 2.03 -19.59
C VAL A 110 -13.82 2.60 -20.30
N ALA A 111 -12.61 2.36 -19.79
CA ALA A 111 -11.37 2.81 -20.43
C ALA A 111 -11.20 2.19 -21.82
N ARG A 112 -11.50 0.89 -21.99
CA ARG A 112 -11.52 0.26 -23.33
C ARG A 112 -12.51 0.92 -24.27
N MET A 113 -13.70 1.32 -23.80
CA MET A 113 -14.71 2.00 -24.62
C MET A 113 -14.24 3.36 -25.14
N VAL A 114 -13.31 4.02 -24.46
CA VAL A 114 -12.78 5.34 -24.82
C VAL A 114 -11.31 5.28 -25.28
N ALA A 115 -10.84 4.12 -25.72
CA ALA A 115 -9.45 3.90 -26.11
C ALA A 115 -8.96 4.80 -27.27
N LEU A 116 -9.83 5.16 -28.21
CA LEU A 116 -9.49 6.06 -29.34
C LEU A 116 -9.65 7.55 -29.02
N VAL A 117 -10.21 7.89 -27.86
CA VAL A 117 -10.59 9.28 -27.56
C VAL A 117 -9.38 10.02 -26.96
N PRO A 118 -8.92 11.12 -27.60
CA PRO A 118 -7.84 11.95 -27.06
C PRO A 118 -8.25 12.68 -25.77
N GLY A 119 -7.26 13.23 -25.07
CA GLY A 119 -7.45 13.81 -23.72
C GLY A 119 -8.27 15.10 -23.70
N GLU A 120 -8.22 15.87 -24.81
CA GLU A 120 -8.96 17.13 -24.98
C GLU A 120 -10.45 16.92 -25.31
N GLY A 121 -10.86 15.66 -25.48
CA GLY A 121 -12.18 15.29 -25.97
C GLY A 121 -12.20 15.18 -27.49
N ALA A 122 -13.29 14.59 -28.00
CA ALA A 122 -13.48 14.36 -29.43
C ALA A 122 -14.93 14.62 -29.84
N ALA A 123 -15.18 14.62 -31.15
CA ALA A 123 -16.53 14.66 -31.68
C ALA A 123 -17.29 13.36 -31.32
N LEU A 124 -18.62 13.44 -31.17
CA LEU A 124 -19.49 12.30 -30.84
C LEU A 124 -19.27 11.05 -31.71
N PRO A 125 -19.05 11.15 -33.04
CA PRO A 125 -18.78 9.96 -33.86
C PRO A 125 -17.55 9.17 -33.42
N VAL A 126 -16.53 9.83 -32.87
CA VAL A 126 -15.30 9.18 -32.38
C VAL A 126 -15.59 8.33 -31.14
N TYR A 127 -16.46 8.79 -30.25
CA TYR A 127 -16.90 7.99 -29.10
C TYR A 127 -17.67 6.74 -29.54
N ILE A 128 -18.57 6.88 -30.53
CA ILE A 128 -19.33 5.75 -31.07
C ILE A 128 -18.38 4.75 -31.73
N LEU A 129 -17.41 5.24 -32.53
CA LEU A 129 -16.42 4.39 -33.19
C LEU A 129 -15.54 3.66 -32.15
N SER A 130 -15.07 4.36 -31.13
CA SER A 130 -14.29 3.79 -30.03
C SER A 130 -15.07 2.70 -29.29
N TYR A 131 -16.37 2.93 -29.04
CA TYR A 131 -17.24 1.93 -28.44
C TYR A 131 -17.38 0.68 -29.33
N ILE A 132 -17.65 0.84 -30.63
CA ILE A 132 -17.75 -0.28 -31.57
C ILE A 132 -16.43 -1.04 -31.66
N GLN A 133 -15.30 -0.34 -31.75
CA GLN A 133 -13.97 -0.95 -31.76
C GLN A 133 -13.72 -1.76 -30.48
N SER A 134 -14.11 -1.24 -29.32
CA SER A 134 -13.93 -1.94 -28.04
C SER A 134 -14.73 -3.25 -27.95
N LEU A 135 -15.87 -3.33 -28.64
CA LEU A 135 -16.67 -4.55 -28.75
C LEU A 135 -16.05 -5.56 -29.72
N LEU A 136 -15.47 -5.09 -30.83
CA LEU A 136 -14.84 -5.97 -31.83
C LEU A 136 -13.48 -6.52 -31.37
N LEU A 137 -12.73 -5.75 -30.57
CA LEU A 137 -11.45 -6.17 -30.00
C LEU A 137 -11.60 -7.08 -28.76
N LEU A 138 -12.83 -7.52 -28.44
CA LEU A 138 -13.05 -8.51 -27.38
C LEU A 138 -12.24 -9.78 -27.68
N ASN A 139 -11.25 -10.04 -26.82
CA ASN A 139 -10.52 -11.30 -26.70
C ASN A 139 -9.44 -11.59 -27.74
N ALA A 140 -8.64 -10.60 -28.15
CA ALA A 140 -7.30 -10.91 -28.63
C ALA A 140 -6.40 -11.14 -27.40
N PRO A 141 -6.06 -12.38 -27.01
CA PRO A 141 -5.07 -12.60 -25.97
C PRO A 141 -3.72 -12.11 -26.52
N SER A 142 -3.27 -10.95 -26.10
CA SER A 142 -1.88 -10.54 -26.23
C SER A 142 -1.11 -11.13 -25.04
N PRO A 143 -0.40 -12.27 -25.19
CA PRO A 143 0.38 -12.80 -24.08
C PRO A 143 1.48 -11.80 -23.75
N ILE A 144 1.69 -11.56 -22.45
CA ILE A 144 2.80 -10.72 -22.00
C ILE A 144 4.10 -11.41 -22.45
N PRO A 145 4.98 -10.73 -23.22
CA PRO A 145 6.25 -11.30 -23.64
C PRO A 145 7.05 -11.83 -22.44
N GLN A 146 7.68 -12.99 -22.57
CA GLN A 146 8.48 -13.55 -21.47
C GLN A 146 9.66 -12.65 -21.09
N ALA A 147 10.23 -11.94 -22.06
CA ALA A 147 11.24 -10.90 -21.84
C ALA A 147 10.77 -9.84 -20.83
N GLU A 148 9.52 -9.37 -20.96
CA GLU A 148 8.92 -8.38 -20.06
C GLU A 148 8.74 -8.95 -18.64
N LEU A 149 8.41 -10.24 -18.53
CA LEU A 149 8.31 -10.94 -17.23
C LEU A 149 9.69 -11.17 -16.58
N ASN A 150 10.73 -11.32 -17.39
CA ASN A 150 12.11 -11.50 -16.95
C ASN A 150 12.81 -10.17 -16.60
N ASN A 151 12.10 -9.04 -16.67
CA ASN A 151 12.64 -7.67 -16.51
C ASN A 151 13.74 -7.33 -17.53
N GLU A 152 13.63 -7.82 -18.77
CA GLU A 152 14.50 -7.41 -19.87
C GLU A 152 14.09 -6.02 -20.40
N GLU A 153 15.03 -5.32 -21.04
CA GLU A 153 14.75 -4.01 -21.65
C GLU A 153 13.67 -4.16 -22.72
N THR A 154 12.49 -3.59 -22.44
CA THR A 154 11.32 -3.69 -23.31
C THR A 154 10.91 -2.28 -23.73
N ASP A 155 10.63 -2.08 -25.02
CA ASP A 155 10.08 -0.82 -25.50
C ASP A 155 8.58 -0.75 -25.20
N PHE A 156 8.15 0.27 -24.47
CA PHE A 156 6.75 0.50 -24.09
C PHE A 156 6.07 1.55 -24.99
N SER A 157 6.77 2.08 -26.00
CA SER A 157 6.31 3.19 -26.85
C SER A 157 5.16 2.79 -27.78
N ASP A 158 5.18 1.56 -28.28
CA ASP A 158 4.20 1.06 -29.26
C ASP A 158 2.96 0.41 -28.62
N LEU A 159 2.80 0.53 -27.30
CA LEU A 159 1.72 -0.15 -26.60
C LEU A 159 0.38 0.54 -26.80
N SER A 160 -0.60 -0.22 -27.31
CA SER A 160 -1.96 0.26 -27.38
C SER A 160 -2.59 0.34 -25.98
N THR A 161 -3.60 1.21 -25.82
CA THR A 161 -4.40 1.31 -24.59
C THR A 161 -4.94 -0.06 -24.14
N ASN A 162 -5.33 -0.93 -25.08
CA ASN A 162 -5.86 -2.25 -24.76
C ASN A 162 -4.76 -3.17 -24.21
N ASP A 163 -3.56 -3.15 -24.79
CA ASP A 163 -2.44 -3.94 -24.29
C ASP A 163 -2.03 -3.47 -22.89
N ILE A 164 -2.04 -2.16 -22.64
CA ILE A 164 -1.76 -1.59 -21.32
C ILE A 164 -2.80 -2.08 -20.29
N LEU A 165 -4.10 -2.01 -20.62
CA LEU A 165 -5.17 -2.46 -19.73
C LEU A 165 -5.11 -3.97 -19.47
N GLN A 166 -4.76 -4.76 -20.48
CA GLN A 166 -4.58 -6.21 -20.33
C GLN A 166 -3.39 -6.55 -19.41
N ARG A 167 -2.25 -5.88 -19.59
CA ARG A 167 -1.09 -6.05 -18.69
C ARG A 167 -1.40 -5.61 -17.26
N ALA A 168 -2.09 -4.49 -17.10
CA ALA A 168 -2.57 -4.04 -15.80
C ALA A 168 -3.48 -5.09 -15.15
N ARG A 169 -4.43 -5.66 -15.90
CA ARG A 169 -5.33 -6.72 -15.42
C ARG A 169 -4.55 -7.95 -14.93
N TYR A 170 -3.57 -8.38 -15.69
CA TYR A 170 -2.73 -9.54 -15.36
C TYR A 170 -2.00 -9.38 -14.02
N TRP A 171 -1.38 -8.22 -13.77
CA TRP A 171 -0.69 -7.97 -12.50
C TRP A 171 -1.67 -7.76 -11.34
N LEU A 172 -2.83 -7.17 -11.61
CA LEU A 172 -3.87 -6.96 -10.60
C LEU A 172 -4.49 -8.27 -10.10
N ASP A 173 -4.75 -9.22 -11.00
CA ASP A 173 -5.27 -10.54 -10.67
C ASP A 173 -4.29 -11.32 -9.77
N ARG A 174 -3.00 -10.98 -9.80
CA ARG A 174 -1.95 -11.53 -8.93
C ARG A 174 -1.70 -10.73 -7.66
N GLY A 175 -2.46 -9.66 -7.43
CA GLY A 175 -2.31 -8.78 -6.26
C GLY A 175 -1.12 -7.81 -6.35
N ASN A 176 -0.46 -7.66 -7.50
CA ASN A 176 0.62 -6.70 -7.65
C ASN A 176 0.09 -5.33 -8.11
N PHE A 177 -0.41 -4.55 -7.15
CA PHE A 177 -0.94 -3.20 -7.39
C PHE A 177 0.13 -2.20 -7.85
N MET A 178 1.38 -2.38 -7.43
CA MET A 178 2.48 -1.51 -7.85
C MET A 178 2.74 -1.62 -9.35
N GLN A 179 2.89 -2.84 -9.87
CA GLN A 179 3.06 -3.05 -11.31
C GLN A 179 1.81 -2.65 -12.08
N THR A 180 0.63 -2.97 -11.56
CA THR A 180 -0.64 -2.51 -12.15
C THR A 180 -0.65 -0.99 -12.32
N LEU A 181 -0.29 -0.23 -11.28
CA LEU A 181 -0.26 1.23 -11.32
C LEU A 181 0.78 1.75 -12.32
N LYS A 182 1.94 1.10 -12.46
CA LYS A 182 2.96 1.45 -13.48
C LYS A 182 2.39 1.37 -14.89
N TYR A 183 1.74 0.26 -15.26
CA TYR A 183 1.09 0.15 -16.58
C TYR A 183 -0.03 1.17 -16.74
N MET A 184 -0.89 1.33 -15.73
CA MET A 184 -1.99 2.30 -15.80
C MET A 184 -1.49 3.74 -15.99
N ASN A 185 -0.30 4.10 -15.50
CA ASN A 185 0.32 5.41 -15.76
C ASN A 185 0.77 5.61 -17.22
N LEU A 186 0.93 4.54 -18.00
CA LEU A 186 1.21 4.62 -19.44
C LEU A 186 -0.04 4.97 -20.25
N LEU A 187 -1.24 4.87 -19.66
CA LEU A 187 -2.47 5.26 -20.34
C LEU A 187 -2.43 6.76 -20.72
N GLN A 188 -2.99 7.04 -21.89
CA GLN A 188 -3.11 8.38 -22.43
C GLN A 188 -4.57 8.71 -22.77
N GLY A 189 -4.82 9.98 -23.10
CA GLY A 189 -6.13 10.45 -23.55
C GLY A 189 -7.27 10.28 -22.53
N ALA A 190 -8.48 10.05 -23.03
CA ALA A 190 -9.67 9.90 -22.19
C ALA A 190 -9.61 8.64 -21.30
N SER A 191 -8.93 7.59 -21.76
CA SER A 191 -8.74 6.36 -20.98
C SER A 191 -8.00 6.62 -19.68
N ARG A 192 -6.97 7.48 -19.71
CA ARG A 192 -6.25 7.93 -18.52
C ARG A 192 -7.16 8.73 -17.59
N SER A 193 -7.99 9.61 -18.14
CA SER A 193 -8.94 10.43 -17.36
C SER A 193 -9.96 9.57 -16.61
N VAL A 194 -10.52 8.55 -17.27
CA VAL A 194 -11.42 7.57 -16.65
C VAL A 194 -10.72 6.79 -15.54
N ALA A 195 -9.48 6.35 -15.77
CA ALA A 195 -8.70 5.60 -14.81
C ALA A 195 -8.16 6.45 -13.64
N ARG A 196 -8.14 7.78 -13.76
CA ARG A 196 -7.45 8.70 -12.84
C ARG A 196 -7.86 8.53 -11.40
N GLN A 197 -9.16 8.42 -11.14
CA GLN A 197 -9.67 8.22 -9.78
C GLN A 197 -9.18 6.89 -9.21
N TRP A 198 -9.24 5.80 -9.98
CA TRP A 198 -8.77 4.49 -9.54
C TRP A 198 -7.26 4.46 -9.30
N MET A 199 -6.48 5.11 -10.16
CA MET A 199 -5.04 5.26 -9.98
C MET A 199 -4.71 6.05 -8.71
N ASN A 200 -5.47 7.10 -8.40
CA ASN A 200 -5.26 7.89 -7.18
C ASN A 200 -5.52 7.07 -5.91
N GLU A 201 -6.65 6.34 -5.86
CA GLU A 201 -6.97 5.48 -4.71
C GLU A 201 -5.92 4.37 -4.52
N THR A 202 -5.45 3.79 -5.63
CA THR A 202 -4.38 2.77 -5.59
C THR A 202 -3.07 3.35 -5.07
N ARG A 203 -2.72 4.59 -5.46
CA ARG A 203 -1.56 5.29 -4.93
C ARG A 203 -1.66 5.49 -3.42
N ILE A 204 -2.80 6.00 -2.93
CA ILE A 204 -3.05 6.22 -1.50
C ILE A 204 -2.91 4.91 -0.71
N LEU A 205 -3.45 3.82 -1.24
CA LEU A 205 -3.30 2.49 -0.65
C LEU A 205 -1.82 2.09 -0.56
N LEU A 206 -1.06 2.19 -1.65
CA LEU A 206 0.36 1.82 -1.69
C LEU A 206 1.22 2.68 -0.78
N GLU A 207 1.01 4.00 -0.77
CA GLU A 207 1.72 4.94 0.12
C GLU A 207 1.47 4.61 1.58
N THR A 208 0.22 4.28 1.94
CA THR A 208 -0.12 3.93 3.32
C THR A 208 0.40 2.55 3.71
N GLN A 209 0.36 1.56 2.81
CA GLN A 209 0.98 0.26 3.04
C GLN A 209 2.49 0.38 3.23
N GLN A 210 3.16 1.20 2.41
CA GLN A 210 4.58 1.48 2.56
C GLN A 210 4.88 2.11 3.92
N ALA A 211 4.14 3.14 4.32
CA ALA A 211 4.29 3.78 5.62
C ALA A 211 4.04 2.81 6.79
N ALA A 212 3.02 1.96 6.68
CA ALA A 212 2.72 0.94 7.69
C ALA A 212 3.83 -0.11 7.80
N ASN A 213 4.39 -0.54 6.67
CA ASN A 213 5.48 -1.50 6.62
C ASN A 213 6.78 -0.91 7.17
N THR A 214 7.08 0.37 6.92
CA THR A 214 8.25 1.05 7.50
C THR A 214 8.13 1.20 9.01
N LEU A 215 6.95 1.57 9.52
CA LEU A 215 6.67 1.60 10.96
C LEU A 215 6.82 0.23 11.61
N MET A 216 6.30 -0.82 10.96
CA MET A 216 6.42 -2.20 11.42
C MET A 216 7.88 -2.68 11.45
N ALA A 217 8.65 -2.40 10.40
CA ALA A 217 10.06 -2.74 10.31
C ALA A 217 10.87 -1.99 11.38
N HIS A 218 10.57 -0.71 11.61
CA HIS A 218 11.17 0.08 12.67
C HIS A 218 10.90 -0.55 14.05
N ALA A 219 9.62 -0.80 14.38
CA ALA A 219 9.23 -1.42 15.66
C ALA A 219 9.89 -2.79 15.89
N ALA A 220 9.99 -3.61 14.84
CA ALA A 220 10.68 -4.90 14.90
C ALA A 220 12.19 -4.73 15.15
N SER A 221 12.84 -3.77 14.48
CA SER A 221 14.27 -3.49 14.68
C SER A 221 14.58 -2.97 16.08
N SER A 222 13.72 -2.08 16.62
CA SER A 222 13.87 -1.58 17.99
C SER A 222 13.72 -2.69 19.01
N GLY A 223 12.77 -3.62 18.82
CA GLY A 223 12.59 -4.77 19.70
C GLY A 223 13.77 -5.75 19.70
N LEU A 224 14.45 -5.91 18.56
CA LEU A 224 15.63 -6.78 18.44
C LEU A 224 16.88 -6.21 19.12
N MET A 225 17.00 -4.89 19.31
CA MET A 225 18.14 -4.30 20.01
C MET A 225 18.18 -4.61 21.51
N TYR A 226 17.03 -4.98 22.11
CA TYR A 226 16.88 -5.20 23.55
C TYR A 226 16.75 -6.68 23.93
N LEU A 227 16.90 -7.59 22.97
CA LEU A 227 16.98 -9.04 23.16
C LEU A 227 18.44 -9.49 23.26
#